data_AF-A0A9D1KXR6-F1
#
_entry.id   AF-A0A9D1KXR6-F1
#
_cell.length_a   1.000
_cell.length_b   1.000
_cell.length_c   1.000
_cell.angle_alpha   90.00
_cell.angle_beta   90.00
_cell.angle_gamma   90.00
#
_symmetry.space_group_name_H-M   'P 1'
#
loop_
_entity.id
_entity.type
_entity.pdbx_description
1 polymer ?
#
loop_
_entity_poly.entity_id
_entity_poly.type
_entity_poly.pdbx_seq_one_letter_code
_entity_poly.pdbx_strand_id
1 'polypeptide(L)'
;MSSQMKEINIEKIMEEIREDIAKRGYKDEDIDFENITGNVKAVLGVKTDFSEYELTHAVEGAAGVHKIEYYRMIPKGGLKSFIQRSIRKMVRFMMIPMVDQQNQFNYQMIVCMRQMEAFVKECNDRAEQKDQIIDGLEEQIFQLKNRCEALESQLENKEADA
;
A
#
# COMPACT_ATOMS: atom_id res chain seq x y z
N MET A 1 35.02 -1.40 -31.96
CA MET A 1 35.01 -1.10 -30.52
C MET A 1 34.73 -2.40 -29.80
N SER A 2 35.76 -2.97 -29.17
CA SER A 2 35.72 -4.30 -28.55
C SER A 2 35.12 -4.21 -27.14
N SER A 3 33.86 -4.63 -27.00
CA SER A 3 33.22 -4.83 -25.71
C SER A 3 33.93 -5.98 -24.98
N GLN A 4 34.75 -5.66 -23.99
CA GLN A 4 35.22 -6.63 -23.01
C GLN A 4 34.06 -6.96 -22.07
N MET A 5 33.37 -8.08 -22.31
CA MET A 5 32.60 -8.74 -21.27
C MET A 5 33.60 -9.20 -20.21
N LYS A 6 33.66 -8.49 -19.08
CA LYS A 6 34.38 -9.00 -17.90
C LYS A 6 33.65 -10.25 -17.44
N GLU A 7 34.37 -11.35 -17.36
CA GLU A 7 33.90 -12.60 -16.78
C GLU A 7 33.58 -12.34 -15.30
N ILE A 8 32.28 -12.27 -14.97
CA ILE A 8 31.81 -11.97 -13.62
C ILE A 8 31.88 -13.26 -12.81
N ASN A 9 32.85 -13.36 -11.90
CA ASN A 9 32.93 -14.49 -10.98
C ASN A 9 31.94 -14.26 -9.82
N ILE A 10 30.81 -14.95 -9.90
CA ILE A 10 29.68 -14.82 -8.96
C ILE A 10 30.07 -15.30 -7.55
N GLU A 11 30.88 -16.35 -7.45
CA GLU A 11 31.30 -16.93 -6.17
C GLU A 11 32.13 -15.95 -5.36
N LYS A 12 33.08 -15.28 -6.00
CA LYS A 12 33.92 -14.27 -5.36
C LYS A 12 33.12 -13.06 -4.88
N ILE A 13 32.12 -12.64 -5.66
CA ILE A 13 31.23 -11.53 -5.26
C ILE A 13 30.40 -11.91 -4.04
N MET A 14 29.86 -13.13 -3.99
CA MET A 14 29.10 -13.62 -2.85
C MET A 14 29.96 -13.77 -1.59
N GLU A 15 31.23 -14.16 -1.76
CA GLU A 15 32.19 -14.24 -0.66
C GLU A 15 32.55 -12.84 -0.13
N GLU A 16 32.83 -11.87 -1.01
CA GLU A 16 33.08 -10.47 -0.62
C GLU A 16 31.88 -9.83 0.09
N ILE A 17 30.65 -10.09 -0.37
CA ILE A 17 29.43 -9.61 0.28
C ILE A 17 29.28 -10.20 1.68
N ARG A 18 29.50 -11.51 1.84
CA ARG A 18 29.42 -12.19 3.15
C ARG A 18 30.46 -11.68 4.13
N GLU A 19 31.69 -11.45 3.67
CA GLU A 19 32.73 -10.83 4.50
C GLU A 19 32.39 -9.40 4.92
N ASP A 20 31.83 -8.59 4.02
CA ASP A 20 31.49 -7.19 4.32
C ASP A 20 30.30 -7.08 5.29
N ILE A 21 29.32 -8.00 5.19
CA ILE A 21 28.22 -8.17 6.15
C ILE A 21 28.78 -8.54 7.54
N ALA A 22 29.71 -9.51 7.60
CA ALA A 22 30.33 -9.96 8.84
C ALA A 22 31.20 -8.88 9.51
N LYS A 23 31.98 -8.11 8.72
CA LYS A 23 32.81 -6.99 9.21
C LYS A 23 31.98 -5.86 9.80
N ARG A 24 30.78 -5.62 9.25
CA ARG A 24 29.84 -4.60 9.73
C ARG A 24 29.02 -5.07 10.93
N GLY A 25 29.19 -6.32 11.36
CA GLY A 25 28.57 -6.87 12.57
C GLY A 25 27.09 -7.20 12.43
N TYR A 26 26.55 -7.26 11.20
CA TYR A 26 25.20 -7.74 10.97
C TYR A 26 25.18 -9.25 11.18
N LYS A 27 24.47 -9.74 12.20
CA LYS A 27 24.13 -11.16 12.31
C LYS A 27 22.82 -11.40 11.57
N ASP A 28 22.65 -12.56 10.94
CA ASP A 28 21.36 -12.94 10.32
C ASP A 28 20.19 -12.89 11.32
N GLU A 29 20.49 -13.01 12.62
CA GLU A 29 19.54 -12.90 13.73
C GLU A 29 19.11 -11.45 14.03
N ASP A 30 19.79 -10.43 13.51
CA ASP A 30 19.51 -9.01 13.79
C ASP A 30 18.52 -8.38 12.79
N ILE A 31 18.13 -9.09 11.72
CA ILE A 31 17.14 -8.63 10.74
C ILE A 31 15.93 -9.57 10.76
N ASP A 32 15.32 -9.70 11.93
CA ASP A 32 14.05 -10.38 12.06
C ASP A 32 12.92 -9.36 11.88
N PHE A 33 12.46 -9.19 10.63
CA PHE A 33 11.30 -8.33 10.32
C PHE A 33 10.03 -8.80 11.04
N GLU A 34 10.00 -10.03 11.57
CA GLU A 34 8.92 -10.51 12.44
C GLU A 34 8.96 -9.86 13.83
N ASN A 35 10.14 -9.49 14.35
CA ASN A 35 10.27 -8.89 15.68
C ASN A 35 9.99 -7.37 15.73
N ILE A 36 9.71 -6.74 14.58
CA ILE A 36 9.12 -5.39 14.53
C ILE A 36 7.60 -5.44 14.82
N THR A 37 7.02 -6.61 15.12
CA THR A 37 5.68 -6.69 15.70
C THR A 37 5.71 -6.42 17.20
N GLY A 38 6.11 -5.21 17.59
CA GLY A 38 5.46 -4.61 18.74
C GLY A 38 3.96 -4.70 18.45
N ASN A 39 3.22 -5.44 19.28
CA ASN A 39 1.81 -5.75 19.09
C ASN A 39 0.96 -4.46 19.24
N VAL A 40 1.08 -3.55 18.28
CA VAL A 40 0.17 -2.42 18.05
C VAL A 40 -1.24 -2.97 17.78
N LYS A 41 -1.34 -4.20 17.25
CA LYS A 41 -2.57 -4.99 17.06
C LYS A 41 -3.41 -5.13 18.34
N ALA A 42 -2.83 -5.13 19.54
CA ALA A 42 -3.54 -5.38 20.80
C ALA A 42 -3.91 -4.13 21.60
N VAL A 43 -3.33 -2.95 21.31
CA VAL A 43 -3.48 -1.78 22.20
C VAL A 43 -4.76 -0.98 21.92
N LEU A 44 -5.36 -1.10 20.72
CA LEU A 44 -6.51 -0.26 20.32
C LEU A 44 -7.73 -1.02 19.77
N GLY A 45 -7.67 -2.35 19.63
CA GLY A 45 -8.78 -3.13 19.03
C GLY A 45 -9.07 -2.78 17.57
N VAL A 46 -8.12 -2.11 16.90
CA VAL A 46 -8.22 -1.73 15.48
C VAL A 46 -7.54 -2.82 14.66
N LYS A 47 -8.26 -3.40 13.71
CA LYS A 47 -7.67 -4.31 12.71
C LYS A 47 -6.61 -3.55 11.93
N THR A 48 -5.39 -4.07 11.89
CA THR A 48 -4.27 -3.44 11.17
C THR A 48 -3.99 -4.08 9.82
N ASP A 49 -4.61 -5.22 9.52
CA ASP A 49 -4.41 -5.91 8.26
C ASP A 49 -5.22 -5.18 7.17
N PHE A 50 -4.61 -5.00 6.00
CA PHE A 50 -5.27 -4.30 4.91
C PHE A 50 -6.44 -5.11 4.37
N SER A 51 -7.59 -4.47 4.24
CA SER A 51 -8.78 -5.00 3.58
C SER A 51 -9.37 -3.91 2.68
N GLU A 52 -9.44 -4.18 1.38
CA GLU A 52 -10.04 -3.27 0.41
C GLU A 52 -11.51 -2.98 0.76
N TYR A 53 -12.25 -4.02 1.14
CA TYR A 53 -13.64 -3.88 1.59
C TYR A 53 -13.77 -2.94 2.80
N GLU A 54 -12.93 -3.13 3.82
CA GLU A 54 -12.96 -2.29 5.02
C GLU A 54 -12.54 -0.85 4.72
N LEU A 55 -11.54 -0.65 3.84
CA LEU A 55 -11.13 0.67 3.37
C LEU A 55 -12.30 1.37 2.68
N THR A 56 -12.91 0.76 1.66
CA THR A 56 -14.03 1.35 0.92
C THR A 56 -15.20 1.69 1.85
N HIS A 57 -15.60 0.76 2.73
CA HIS A 57 -16.67 1.02 3.69
C HIS A 57 -16.34 2.15 4.67
N ALA A 58 -15.09 2.23 5.13
CA ALA A 58 -14.66 3.30 6.03
C ALA A 58 -14.69 4.66 5.32
N VAL A 59 -14.23 4.74 4.07
CA VAL A 59 -14.24 5.98 3.26
C VAL A 59 -15.67 6.42 2.96
N GLU A 60 -16.55 5.50 2.58
CA GLU A 60 -17.98 5.78 2.34
C GLU A 60 -18.68 6.24 3.63
N GLY A 61 -18.45 5.52 4.74
CA GLY A 61 -19.00 5.88 6.04
C GLY A 61 -18.55 7.26 6.50
N ALA A 62 -17.26 7.55 6.38
CA ALA A 62 -16.70 8.86 6.70
C ALA A 62 -17.29 9.96 5.81
N ALA A 63 -17.45 9.70 4.51
CA ALA A 63 -18.10 10.64 3.59
C ALA A 63 -19.57 10.92 3.96
N GLY A 64 -20.29 9.95 4.53
CA GLY A 64 -21.66 10.14 5.01
C GLY A 64 -21.78 11.03 6.25
N VAL A 65 -20.76 11.07 7.11
CA VAL A 65 -20.82 11.76 8.42
C VAL A 65 -19.86 12.95 8.58
N HIS A 66 -19.10 13.29 7.54
CA HIS A 66 -18.05 14.32 7.59
C HIS A 66 -18.57 15.73 7.96
N LYS A 67 -19.85 16.02 7.74
CA LYS A 67 -20.44 17.35 7.97
C LYS A 67 -21.08 17.47 9.34
N ILE A 68 -20.53 18.37 10.14
CA ILE A 68 -21.05 18.75 11.46
C ILE A 68 -22.02 19.92 11.29
N GLU A 69 -23.26 19.73 11.73
CA GLU A 69 -24.25 20.79 11.79
C GLU A 69 -24.19 21.54 13.12
N TYR A 70 -23.93 22.85 13.06
CA TYR A 70 -23.96 23.70 14.25
C TYR A 70 -25.38 23.82 14.84
N TYR A 71 -26.41 23.90 14.00
CA TYR A 71 -27.79 24.10 14.44
C TYR A 71 -28.56 22.79 14.63
N ARG A 72 -28.39 22.18 15.80
CA ARG A 72 -29.33 21.12 16.25
C ARG A 72 -30.56 21.71 16.93
N MET A 73 -31.74 21.20 16.61
CA MET A 73 -32.99 21.69 17.19
C MET A 73 -33.01 21.52 18.71
N ILE A 74 -33.27 22.60 19.46
CA ILE A 74 -33.53 22.52 20.90
C ILE A 74 -35.04 22.45 21.08
N PRO A 75 -35.58 21.43 21.77
CA PRO A 75 -37.01 21.31 22.05
C PRO A 75 -37.60 22.62 22.61
N LYS A 76 -38.84 22.93 22.22
CA LYS A 76 -39.54 24.11 22.74
C LYS A 76 -40.18 23.78 24.10
N GLY A 77 -40.17 24.74 25.02
CA GLY A 77 -40.81 24.63 26.34
C GLY A 77 -39.83 24.51 27.52
N GLY A 78 -40.21 25.10 28.65
CA GLY A 78 -39.47 25.04 29.90
C GLY A 78 -38.24 25.95 30.00
N LEU A 79 -37.83 26.23 31.25
CA LEU A 79 -36.68 27.08 31.59
C LEU A 79 -35.36 26.53 31.02
N LYS A 80 -35.19 25.19 31.02
CA LYS A 80 -34.01 24.51 30.48
C LYS A 80 -33.77 24.86 29.00
N SER A 81 -34.80 24.81 28.16
CA SER A 81 -34.64 25.12 26.73
C SER A 81 -34.38 26.60 26.48
N PHE A 82 -34.90 27.48 27.33
CA PHE A 82 -34.57 28.90 27.30
C PHE A 82 -33.08 29.14 27.60
N ILE A 83 -32.57 28.56 28.69
CA ILE A 83 -31.15 28.67 29.06
C ILE A 83 -30.25 28.12 27.94
N GLN A 84 -30.56 26.95 27.39
CA GLN A 84 -29.79 26.35 26.28
C GLN A 84 -29.75 27.25 25.03
N ARG A 85 -30.87 27.90 24.68
CA ARG A 85 -30.93 28.85 23.55
C ARG A 85 -30.10 30.11 23.83
N SER A 86 -30.10 30.62 25.06
CA SER A 86 -29.31 31.78 25.46
C SER A 86 -27.81 31.47 25.41
N ILE A 87 -27.38 30.34 25.96
CA ILE A 87 -25.97 29.88 25.87
C ILE A 87 -25.55 29.76 24.41
N ARG A 88 -26.37 29.12 23.56
CA ARG A 88 -26.08 29.00 22.12
C ARG A 88 -25.85 30.36 21.46
N LYS A 89 -26.68 31.36 21.77
CA LYS A 89 -26.51 32.72 21.23
C LYS A 89 -25.19 33.34 21.69
N MET A 90 -24.83 33.18 22.97
CA MET A 90 -23.59 33.72 23.52
C MET A 90 -22.35 33.10 22.89
N VAL A 91 -22.33 31.79 22.64
CA VAL A 91 -21.17 31.09 22.08
C VAL A 91 -21.15 31.06 20.55
N ARG A 92 -22.19 31.58 19.88
CA ARG A 92 -22.39 31.46 18.42
C ARG A 92 -21.22 31.98 17.61
N PHE A 93 -20.67 33.13 17.99
CA PHE A 93 -19.59 33.79 17.26
C PHE A 93 -18.29 32.99 17.24
N MET A 94 -18.05 32.16 18.27
CA MET A 94 -16.89 31.29 18.37
C MET A 94 -17.16 29.92 17.73
N MET A 95 -18.33 29.35 18.00
CA MET A 95 -18.65 27.99 17.57
C MET A 95 -18.87 27.85 16.06
N ILE A 96 -19.47 28.84 15.39
CA ILE A 96 -19.72 28.75 13.93
C ILE A 96 -18.40 28.66 13.16
N PRO A 97 -17.42 29.58 13.33
CA PRO A 97 -16.13 29.47 12.66
C PRO A 97 -15.40 28.16 12.94
N MET A 98 -15.46 27.65 14.17
CA MET A 98 -14.84 26.38 14.52
C MET A 98 -15.49 25.19 13.81
N VAL A 99 -16.83 25.16 13.73
CA VAL A 99 -17.56 24.11 12.99
C VAL A 99 -17.23 24.20 11.49
N ASP A 100 -17.15 25.39 10.92
CA ASP A 100 -16.81 25.58 9.52
C ASP A 100 -15.37 25.12 9.21
N GLN A 101 -14.41 25.46 10.08
CA GLN A 101 -13.02 24.98 9.99
C GLN A 101 -12.95 23.45 10.10
N GLN A 102 -13.68 22.86 11.05
CA GLN A 102 -13.71 21.41 11.20
C GLN A 102 -14.33 20.72 9.98
N ASN A 103 -15.41 21.28 9.43
CA ASN A 103 -16.03 20.76 8.21
C ASN A 103 -15.09 20.85 7.01
N GLN A 104 -14.32 21.93 6.90
CA GLN A 104 -13.30 22.07 5.86
C GLN A 104 -12.19 21.03 6.02
N PHE A 105 -11.70 20.82 7.24
CA PHE A 105 -10.71 19.78 7.53
C PHE A 105 -11.26 18.38 7.21
N ASN A 106 -12.47 18.07 7.67
CA ASN A 106 -13.13 16.79 7.42
C ASN A 106 -13.27 16.54 5.91
N TYR A 107 -13.68 17.55 5.14
CA TYR A 107 -13.77 17.46 3.68
C TYR A 107 -12.42 17.11 3.05
N GLN A 108 -11.34 17.80 3.44
CA GLN A 108 -10.00 17.51 2.92
C GLN A 108 -9.52 16.10 3.29
N MET A 109 -9.86 15.62 4.50
CA MET A 109 -9.58 14.24 4.89
C MET A 109 -10.32 13.21 4.04
N ILE A 110 -11.60 13.44 3.71
CA ILE A 110 -12.33 12.56 2.80
C ILE A 110 -11.69 12.54 1.41
N VAL A 111 -11.29 13.70 0.88
CA VAL A 111 -10.60 13.78 -0.41
C VAL A 111 -9.29 12.98 -0.38
N CYS A 112 -8.49 13.16 0.66
CA CYS A 112 -7.25 12.40 0.86
C CYS A 112 -7.51 10.88 0.92
N MET A 113 -8.49 10.46 1.71
CA MET A 113 -8.86 9.04 1.84
C MET A 113 -9.32 8.43 0.52
N ARG A 114 -10.12 9.16 -0.28
CA ARG A 114 -10.54 8.72 -1.61
C ARG A 114 -9.39 8.62 -2.61
N GLN A 115 -8.42 9.55 -2.54
CA GLN A 115 -7.22 9.45 -3.36
C GLN A 115 -6.37 8.24 -2.96
N MET A 116 -6.29 7.93 -1.67
CA MET A 116 -5.60 6.74 -1.19
C MET A 116 -6.29 5.46 -1.67
N GLU A 117 -7.62 5.39 -1.59
CA GLU A 117 -8.40 4.28 -2.14
C GLU A 117 -8.15 4.08 -3.65
N ALA A 118 -8.18 5.16 -4.43
CA ALA A 118 -7.90 5.11 -5.87
C ALA A 118 -6.46 4.66 -6.15
N PHE A 119 -5.48 5.14 -5.37
CA PHE A 119 -4.08 4.76 -5.51
C PHE A 119 -3.84 3.28 -5.21
N VAL A 120 -4.49 2.74 -4.17
CA VAL A 120 -4.40 1.32 -3.84
C VAL A 120 -4.96 0.47 -4.98
N LYS A 121 -6.11 0.86 -5.53
CA LYS A 121 -6.69 0.18 -6.70
C LYS A 121 -5.74 0.19 -7.90
N GLU A 122 -5.15 1.34 -8.22
CA GLU A 122 -4.17 1.46 -9.31
C GLU A 122 -2.92 0.58 -9.07
N CYS A 123 -2.47 0.47 -7.82
CA CYS A 123 -1.38 -0.44 -7.47
C CYS A 123 -1.75 -1.91 -7.71
N ASN A 124 -2.95 -2.33 -7.33
CA ASN A 124 -3.43 -3.69 -7.56
C ASN A 124 -3.55 -3.99 -9.06
N ASP A 125 -4.18 -3.09 -9.83
CA ASP A 125 -4.32 -3.25 -11.29
C ASP A 125 -2.94 -3.38 -11.97
N ARG A 126 -1.94 -2.59 -11.52
CA ARG A 126 -0.56 -2.69 -12.04
C ARG A 126 0.15 -3.97 -11.62
N ALA A 127 -0.14 -4.51 -10.43
CA ALA A 127 0.41 -5.78 -9.99
C ALA A 127 -0.11 -6.92 -10.87
N GLU A 128 -1.43 -6.96 -11.09
CA GLU A 128 -2.07 -7.97 -11.95
C GLU A 128 -1.54 -7.90 -13.40
N GLN A 129 -1.38 -6.69 -13.96
CA GLN A 129 -0.77 -6.53 -15.29
C GLN A 129 0.66 -7.06 -15.35
N LYS A 130 1.46 -6.84 -14.31
CA LYS A 130 2.83 -7.36 -14.25
C LYS A 130 2.84 -8.88 -14.18
N ASP A 131 1.96 -9.47 -13.38
CA ASP A 131 1.85 -10.93 -13.26
C ASP A 131 1.50 -11.55 -14.63
N GLN A 132 0.54 -10.97 -15.36
CA GLN A 132 0.21 -11.42 -16.73
C GLN A 132 1.39 -11.31 -17.70
N ILE A 133 2.19 -10.24 -17.59
CA ILE A 133 3.39 -10.07 -18.43
C ILE A 133 4.45 -11.13 -18.06
N ILE A 134 4.63 -11.41 -16.77
CA ILE A 134 5.56 -12.44 -16.28
C ILE A 134 5.15 -13.81 -16.83
N ASP A 135 3.87 -14.19 -16.70
CA ASP A 135 3.34 -15.45 -17.22
C ASP A 135 3.59 -15.59 -18.74
N GLY A 136 3.34 -14.52 -19.49
CA GLY A 136 3.58 -14.50 -20.94
C GLY A 136 5.06 -14.59 -21.33
N LEU A 137 5.96 -14.01 -20.53
CA LEU A 137 7.40 -14.12 -20.74
C LEU A 137 7.90 -15.53 -20.38
N GLU A 138 7.38 -16.13 -19.31
CA GLU A 138 7.69 -17.51 -18.93
C GLU A 138 7.29 -18.50 -20.03
N GLU A 139 6.11 -18.32 -20.64
CA GLU A 139 5.67 -19.12 -21.78
C GLU A 139 6.61 -18.97 -22.99
N GLN A 140 7.01 -17.73 -23.32
CA GLN A 140 7.95 -17.49 -24.42
C GLN A 140 9.32 -18.13 -24.17
N ILE A 141 9.84 -18.03 -22.94
CA ILE A 141 11.10 -18.67 -22.54
C ILE A 141 10.99 -20.18 -22.70
N PHE A 142 9.87 -20.78 -22.27
CA PHE A 142 9.63 -22.22 -22.43
C PHE A 142 9.60 -22.64 -23.91
N GLN A 143 8.87 -21.90 -24.77
CA GLN A 143 8.81 -22.19 -26.20
C GLN A 143 10.18 -22.05 -26.88
N LEU A 144 10.95 -21.01 -26.53
CA LEU A 144 12.31 -20.81 -27.04
C LEU A 144 13.24 -21.93 -26.62
N LYS A 145 13.17 -22.37 -25.35
CA LYS A 145 13.96 -23.50 -24.84
C LYS A 145 13.69 -24.78 -25.63
N ASN A 146 12.41 -25.15 -25.81
CA ASN A 146 12.05 -26.34 -26.58
C ASN A 146 12.53 -26.26 -28.03
N ARG A 147 12.50 -25.07 -28.63
CA ARG A 147 12.96 -24.85 -30.00
C ARG A 147 14.48 -24.95 -30.12
N CYS A 148 15.23 -24.45 -29.13
CA CYS A 148 16.67 -24.63 -29.06
C CYS A 148 17.04 -26.11 -28.94
N GLU A 149 16.41 -26.85 -28.03
CA GLU A 149 16.62 -28.29 -27.85
C GLU A 149 16.34 -29.07 -29.15
N ALA A 150 15.25 -28.76 -29.85
CA ALA A 150 14.91 -29.39 -31.12
C ALA A 150 15.94 -29.08 -32.23
N LEU A 151 16.50 -27.87 -32.25
CA LEU A 151 17.54 -27.49 -33.22
C LEU A 151 18.88 -28.15 -32.89
N GLU A 152 19.23 -28.27 -31.62
CA GLU A 152 20.43 -28.99 -31.15
C GLU A 152 20.35 -30.47 -31.55
N SER A 153 19.22 -31.14 -31.32
CA SER A 153 19.02 -32.52 -31.78
C SER A 153 19.09 -32.67 -33.31
N GLN A 154 18.65 -31.68 -34.09
CA GLN A 154 18.77 -31.71 -35.55
C GLN A 154 20.22 -31.56 -36.03
N LEU A 155 21.04 -30.78 -35.31
CA LEU A 155 22.46 -30.63 -35.61
C LEU A 155 23.22 -31.92 -35.31
N GLU A 156 23.00 -32.53 -34.15
CA GLU A 156 23.64 -33.80 -33.78
C GLU A 156 23.35 -34.92 -34.81
N ASN A 157 22.10 -35.03 -35.27
CA ASN A 157 21.73 -36.01 -36.29
C ASN A 157 22.42 -35.74 -37.64
N LYS A 158 22.59 -34.48 -38.04
CA LYS A 158 23.30 -34.12 -39.28
C LYS A 158 24.79 -34.36 -39.20
N GLU A 159 25.40 -34.18 -38.03
CA GLU A 159 26.82 -34.48 -37.81
C GLU A 159 27.08 -35.99 -37.76
N ALA A 160 26.10 -36.80 -37.34
CA ALA A 160 26.19 -38.26 -37.36
C ALA A 160 26.04 -38.89 -38.76
N ASP A 161 25.37 -38.20 -39.67
CA ASP A 161 25.14 -38.63 -41.07
C ASP A 161 26.24 -38.18 -42.05
N ALA A 162 27.22 -37.38 -41.59
CA ALA A 162 28.33 -36.82 -42.39
C ALA A 162 29.66 -37.57 -42.19
#